data_AF-A0A9X0CJ52-F1
#
_entry.id   AF-A0A9X0CJ52-F1
#
_cell.length_a   1.000
_cell.length_b   1.000
_cell.length_c   1.000
_cell.angle_alpha   90.00
_cell.angle_beta   90.00
_cell.angle_gamma   90.00
#
_symmetry.space_group_name_H-M   'P 1'
#
loop_
_entity.id
_entity.type
_entity.pdbx_description
1 polymer ?
#
loop_
_entity_poly.entity_id
_entity_poly.type
_entity_poly.pdbx_seq_one_letter_code
_entity_poly.pdbx_strand_id
1 'polypeptide(L)'
;MPRNDEIEALRNRIMEVLKQEPYMGEKIPIKWLNFERVIEALVAERIYYMNLEHLQRYAREVCFIDDEDEFTTLVNFYHDIGLIIKHCSTVVLKAQWLIDLFKQLITIPPFHKTDPVNSNYWREVERSGVLSMELVDHVFYKFIQQGLVKKDILDYDGALRNQDEAVSVSTSADAEVAKSVRLFVECTLQDLSQEPPYQSGLRYKFCVACPYCLQESHECANHSQPSCPHEDCLHFFEMKPGEQLICEETFSDEVLTVRGLEKWFPQITSQ
;
A
#
# COMPACT_ATOMS: atom_id res chain seq x y z
N MET A 1 2.07 -16.43 -26.11
CA MET A 1 2.11 -17.28 -24.91
C MET A 1 3.57 -17.45 -24.52
N PRO A 2 3.97 -17.17 -23.26
CA PRO A 2 5.35 -17.38 -22.84
C PRO A 2 5.72 -18.85 -23.05
N ARG A 3 6.96 -19.11 -23.48
CA ARG A 3 7.43 -20.48 -23.74
C ARG A 3 7.47 -21.23 -22.41
N ASN A 4 7.03 -22.48 -22.41
CA ASN A 4 6.98 -23.32 -21.21
C ASN A 4 8.33 -23.39 -20.49
N ASP A 5 9.42 -23.36 -21.26
CA ASP A 5 10.81 -23.40 -20.77
C ASP A 5 11.16 -22.19 -19.88
N GLU A 6 10.62 -21.00 -20.16
CA GLU A 6 10.87 -19.79 -19.38
C GLU A 6 10.11 -19.83 -18.04
N ILE A 7 8.88 -20.37 -18.05
CA ILE A 7 8.07 -20.58 -16.85
C ILE A 7 8.73 -21.63 -15.95
N GLU A 8 9.26 -22.71 -16.53
CA GLU A 8 9.97 -23.75 -15.79
C GLU A 8 11.29 -23.23 -15.21
N ALA A 9 12.04 -22.43 -15.97
CA ALA A 9 13.23 -21.76 -15.47
C ALA A 9 12.92 -20.80 -14.29
N LEU A 10 11.86 -19.99 -14.40
CA LEU A 10 11.40 -19.12 -13.32
C LEU A 10 11.01 -19.93 -12.07
N ARG A 11 10.22 -21.00 -12.25
CA ARG A 11 9.80 -21.87 -11.14
C ARG A 11 11.01 -22.48 -10.44
N ASN A 12 11.98 -22.98 -11.19
CA ASN A 12 13.21 -23.55 -10.64
C ASN A 12 14.00 -22.50 -9.86
N ARG A 13 14.08 -21.27 -10.38
CA ARG A 13 14.77 -20.17 -9.70
C ARG A 13 14.07 -19.76 -8.41
N ILE A 14 12.74 -19.67 -8.41
CA ILE A 14 11.95 -19.40 -7.19
C ILE A 14 12.24 -20.47 -6.14
N MET A 15 12.22 -21.75 -6.51
CA MET A 15 12.50 -22.84 -5.57
C MET A 15 13.94 -22.81 -5.04
N GLU A 16 14.91 -22.40 -5.85
CA GLU A 16 16.30 -22.24 -5.43
C GLU A 16 16.47 -21.11 -4.40
N VAL A 17 15.82 -19.96 -4.65
CA VAL A 17 15.82 -18.81 -3.73
C VAL A 17 15.12 -19.18 -2.42
N LEU A 18 13.92 -19.76 -2.49
CA LEU A 18 13.15 -20.13 -1.30
C LEU A 18 13.92 -21.09 -0.40
N LYS A 19 14.69 -22.04 -0.95
CA LYS A 19 15.52 -22.97 -0.16
C LYS A 19 16.65 -22.29 0.63
N GLN A 20 17.04 -21.07 0.26
CA GLN A 20 18.09 -20.30 0.94
C GLN A 20 17.54 -19.45 2.08
N GLU A 21 16.22 -19.36 2.22
CA GLU A 21 15.59 -18.56 3.26
C GLU A 21 15.96 -19.07 4.67
N PRO A 22 16.27 -18.18 5.63
CA PRO A 22 16.77 -18.57 6.95
C PRO A 22 15.85 -19.53 7.73
N TYR A 23 14.54 -19.41 7.52
CA TYR A 23 13.51 -20.20 8.19
C TYR A 23 13.26 -21.56 7.53
N MET A 24 13.84 -21.85 6.36
CA MET A 24 13.68 -23.16 5.72
C MET A 24 14.35 -24.26 6.53
N GLY A 25 13.56 -25.23 6.97
CA GLY A 25 14.00 -26.34 7.81
C GLY A 25 13.76 -26.12 9.31
N GLU A 26 13.22 -24.96 9.69
CA GLU A 26 12.70 -24.77 11.03
C GLU A 26 11.55 -25.74 11.33
N LYS A 27 11.50 -26.21 12.58
CA LYS A 27 10.47 -27.16 13.02
C LYS A 27 9.26 -26.39 13.52
N ILE A 28 8.18 -26.46 12.78
CA ILE A 28 6.89 -25.90 13.19
C ILE A 28 6.11 -26.95 13.99
N PRO A 29 5.55 -26.60 15.16
CA PRO A 29 4.72 -27.53 15.93
C PRO A 29 3.48 -27.99 15.16
N ILE A 30 3.16 -29.29 15.20
CA ILE A 30 2.00 -29.84 14.47
C ILE A 30 0.67 -29.18 14.89
N LYS A 31 0.56 -28.77 16.16
CA LYS A 31 -0.63 -28.07 16.67
C LYS A 31 -0.90 -26.75 15.93
N TRP A 32 0.11 -26.11 15.38
CA TRP A 32 -0.03 -24.86 14.63
C TRP A 32 -0.72 -25.08 13.27
N LEU A 33 -0.68 -26.30 12.72
CA LEU A 33 -1.45 -26.63 11.51
C LEU A 33 -2.95 -26.69 11.79
N ASN A 34 -3.36 -27.04 13.03
CA ASN A 34 -4.78 -26.96 13.40
C ASN A 34 -5.26 -25.51 13.40
N PHE A 35 -4.37 -24.56 13.73
CA PHE A 35 -4.69 -23.14 13.68
C PHE A 35 -4.98 -22.69 12.26
N GLU A 36 -4.18 -23.09 11.27
CA GLU A 36 -4.47 -22.80 9.85
C GLU A 36 -5.87 -23.28 9.45
N ARG A 37 -6.24 -24.50 9.86
CA ARG A 37 -7.57 -25.07 9.60
C ARG A 37 -8.70 -24.31 10.28
N VAL A 38 -8.46 -23.78 11.49
CA VAL A 38 -9.41 -22.89 12.18
C VAL A 38 -9.60 -21.61 11.39
N ILE A 39 -8.51 -20.98 10.92
CA ILE A 39 -8.57 -19.77 10.09
C ILE A 39 -9.36 -20.03 8.80
N GLU A 40 -9.06 -21.13 8.10
CA GLU A 40 -9.79 -21.53 6.89
C GLU A 40 -11.29 -21.70 7.15
N ALA A 41 -11.68 -22.37 8.24
CA ALA A 41 -13.07 -22.57 8.61
C ALA A 41 -13.78 -21.25 8.91
N LEU A 42 -13.16 -20.36 9.70
CA LEU A 42 -13.71 -19.04 10.01
C LEU A 42 -13.90 -18.20 8.74
N VAL A 43 -12.91 -18.22 7.83
CA VAL A 43 -13.00 -17.51 6.55
C VAL A 43 -14.10 -18.09 5.66
N ALA A 44 -14.31 -19.41 5.66
CA ALA A 44 -15.41 -20.06 4.93
C ALA A 44 -16.79 -19.65 5.48
N GLU A 45 -16.90 -19.40 6.79
CA GLU A 45 -18.09 -18.85 7.45
C GLU A 45 -18.24 -17.34 7.28
N ARG A 46 -17.38 -16.70 6.47
CA ARG A 46 -17.33 -15.25 6.21
C ARG A 46 -16.94 -14.41 7.44
N ILE A 47 -16.24 -15.00 8.40
CA ILE A 47 -15.60 -14.29 9.51
C ILE A 47 -14.20 -13.90 9.03
N TYR A 48 -14.00 -12.62 8.74
CA TYR A 48 -12.76 -12.11 8.15
C TYR A 48 -11.85 -11.38 9.14
N TYR A 49 -12.35 -11.07 10.32
CA TYR A 49 -11.61 -10.48 11.41
C TYR A 49 -12.26 -10.87 12.73
N MET A 50 -11.50 -10.77 13.82
CA MET A 50 -12.01 -10.97 15.17
C MET A 50 -11.10 -10.32 16.20
N ASN A 51 -11.53 -10.32 17.46
CA ASN A 51 -10.68 -9.91 18.57
C ASN A 51 -9.64 -11.00 18.92
N LEU A 52 -8.44 -10.58 19.32
CA LEU A 52 -7.34 -11.45 19.70
C LEU A 52 -7.71 -12.41 20.85
N GLU A 53 -8.46 -11.94 21.85
CA GLU A 53 -8.93 -12.76 22.97
C GLU A 53 -9.88 -13.87 22.48
N HIS A 54 -10.77 -13.56 21.52
CA HIS A 54 -11.63 -14.57 20.91
C HIS A 54 -10.82 -15.59 20.10
N LEU A 55 -9.82 -15.15 19.34
CA LEU A 55 -8.94 -16.05 18.61
C LEU A 55 -8.14 -16.97 19.56
N GLN A 56 -7.69 -16.46 20.70
CA GLN A 56 -7.02 -17.24 21.75
C GLN A 56 -7.92 -18.35 22.30
N ARG A 57 -9.24 -18.14 22.38
CA ARG A 57 -10.19 -19.19 22.79
C ARG A 57 -10.22 -20.34 21.77
N TYR A 58 -10.25 -20.04 20.47
CA TYR A 58 -10.15 -21.08 19.44
C TYR A 58 -8.82 -21.82 19.48
N ALA A 59 -7.70 -21.11 19.70
CA ALA A 59 -6.39 -21.73 19.83
C ALA A 59 -6.33 -22.70 21.03
N ARG A 60 -6.92 -22.33 22.17
CA ARG A 60 -7.04 -23.20 23.34
C ARG A 60 -7.94 -24.41 23.07
N GLU A 61 -9.18 -24.17 22.66
CA GLU A 61 -10.23 -25.19 22.57
C GLU A 61 -10.01 -26.17 21.41
N VAL A 62 -9.48 -25.72 20.27
CA VAL A 62 -9.37 -26.52 19.04
C VAL A 62 -7.92 -26.91 18.73
N CYS A 63 -6.95 -26.02 19.01
CA CYS A 63 -5.55 -26.27 18.69
C CYS A 63 -4.76 -26.85 19.87
N PHE A 64 -5.35 -26.88 21.08
CA PHE A 64 -4.72 -27.32 22.33
C PHE A 64 -3.46 -26.51 22.67
N ILE A 65 -3.55 -25.19 22.48
CA ILE A 65 -2.50 -24.20 22.77
C ILE A 65 -2.94 -23.42 24.00
N ASP A 66 -2.61 -23.95 25.18
CA ASP A 66 -2.99 -23.38 26.49
C ASP A 66 -2.01 -22.32 26.99
N ASP A 67 -0.76 -22.39 26.52
CA ASP A 67 0.31 -21.48 26.90
C ASP A 67 0.21 -20.14 26.16
N GLU A 68 0.25 -19.04 26.91
CA GLU A 68 0.09 -17.69 26.35
C GLU A 68 1.29 -17.24 25.52
N ASP A 69 2.50 -17.68 25.89
CA ASP A 69 3.73 -17.37 25.15
C ASP A 69 3.75 -18.15 23.82
N GLU A 70 3.33 -19.41 23.82
CA GLU A 70 3.14 -20.22 22.60
C GLU A 70 2.10 -19.58 21.68
N PHE A 71 0.95 -19.15 22.21
CA PHE A 71 -0.07 -18.45 21.42
C PHE A 71 0.46 -17.14 20.82
N THR A 72 1.19 -16.34 21.60
CA THR A 72 1.79 -15.09 21.14
C THR A 72 2.80 -15.35 20.01
N THR A 73 3.65 -16.37 20.18
CA THR A 73 4.64 -16.77 19.17
C THR A 73 3.95 -17.23 17.88
N LEU A 74 2.88 -18.02 17.99
CA LEU A 74 2.07 -18.48 16.86
C LEU A 74 1.45 -17.30 16.10
N VAL A 75 0.83 -16.36 16.82
CA VAL A 75 0.18 -15.20 16.19
C VAL A 75 1.20 -14.32 15.47
N ASN A 76 2.36 -14.07 16.09
CA ASN A 76 3.44 -13.31 15.46
C ASN A 76 3.96 -14.02 14.21
N PHE A 77 4.19 -15.33 14.28
CA PHE A 77 4.63 -16.12 13.13
C PHE A 77 3.65 -16.01 11.95
N TYR A 78 2.35 -16.24 12.19
CA TYR A 78 1.35 -16.16 11.12
C TYR A 78 1.06 -14.73 10.65
N HIS A 79 1.37 -13.73 11.50
CA HIS A 79 1.37 -12.33 11.12
C HIS A 79 2.50 -12.00 10.15
N ASP A 80 3.72 -12.45 10.47
CA ASP A 80 4.93 -12.14 9.69
C ASP A 80 4.89 -12.74 8.28
N ILE A 81 4.29 -13.93 8.13
CA ILE A 81 4.11 -14.57 6.81
C ILE A 81 2.85 -14.09 6.08
N GLY A 82 2.02 -13.25 6.71
CA GLY A 82 0.83 -12.65 6.10
C GLY A 82 -0.41 -13.56 5.99
N LEU A 83 -0.45 -14.69 6.70
CA LEU A 83 -1.65 -15.52 6.78
C LEU A 83 -2.78 -14.78 7.53
N ILE A 84 -2.40 -14.12 8.63
CA ILE A 84 -3.26 -13.23 9.40
C ILE A 84 -2.58 -11.87 9.54
N ILE A 85 -3.32 -10.84 9.95
CA ILE A 85 -2.75 -9.53 10.28
C ILE A 85 -3.23 -9.14 11.67
N LYS A 86 -2.32 -9.12 12.65
CA LYS A 86 -2.62 -8.69 14.01
C LYS A 86 -2.29 -7.21 14.17
N HIS A 87 -3.25 -6.42 14.62
CA HIS A 87 -3.05 -5.02 14.97
C HIS A 87 -3.88 -4.65 16.20
N CYS A 88 -3.22 -4.12 17.24
CA CYS A 88 -3.84 -3.87 18.54
C CYS A 88 -4.59 -5.10 19.08
N SER A 89 -5.91 -4.99 19.26
CA SER A 89 -6.77 -6.08 19.73
C SER A 89 -7.45 -6.84 18.58
N THR A 90 -7.30 -6.38 17.34
CA THR A 90 -7.96 -6.92 16.16
C THR A 90 -7.01 -7.84 15.39
N VAL A 91 -7.52 -8.99 14.97
CA VAL A 91 -6.83 -9.90 14.06
C VAL A 91 -7.67 -10.05 12.81
N VAL A 92 -7.10 -9.66 11.68
CA VAL A 92 -7.68 -9.88 10.35
C VAL A 92 -7.26 -11.27 9.87
N LEU A 93 -8.23 -12.09 9.54
CA LEU A 93 -8.05 -13.49 9.11
C LEU A 93 -7.95 -13.61 7.57
N LYS A 94 -8.25 -12.53 6.84
CA LYS A 94 -8.19 -12.48 5.38
C LYS A 94 -7.70 -11.12 4.89
N ALA A 95 -6.45 -11.06 4.41
CA ALA A 95 -5.84 -9.82 3.90
C ALA A 95 -6.65 -9.17 2.77
N GLN A 96 -7.24 -9.96 1.86
CA GLN A 96 -8.05 -9.43 0.76
C GLN A 96 -9.26 -8.61 1.27
N TRP A 97 -9.87 -9.01 2.39
CA TRP A 97 -10.98 -8.24 2.97
C TRP A 97 -10.52 -6.85 3.44
N LEU A 98 -9.34 -6.77 4.06
CA LEU A 98 -8.76 -5.49 4.50
C LEU A 98 -8.41 -4.61 3.30
N ILE A 99 -7.85 -5.20 2.24
CA ILE A 99 -7.60 -4.49 0.98
C ILE A 99 -8.91 -3.95 0.39
N ASP A 100 -9.97 -4.75 0.37
CA ASP A 100 -11.27 -4.34 -0.16
C ASP A 100 -11.95 -3.27 0.70
N LEU A 101 -11.67 -3.25 2.00
CA LEU A 101 -12.05 -2.17 2.91
C LEU A 101 -11.29 -0.88 2.56
N PHE A 102 -9.96 -0.93 2.45
CA PHE A 102 -9.17 0.25 2.08
C PHE A 102 -9.51 0.78 0.69
N LYS A 103 -9.76 -0.11 -0.28
CA LYS A 103 -10.26 0.28 -1.61
C LYS A 103 -11.54 1.12 -1.51
N GLN A 104 -12.46 0.78 -0.60
CA GLN A 104 -13.68 1.58 -0.39
C GLN A 104 -13.43 2.97 0.21
N LEU A 105 -12.28 3.20 0.85
CA LEU A 105 -11.89 4.49 1.41
C LEU A 105 -11.14 5.35 0.38
N ILE A 106 -10.18 4.74 -0.32
CA ILE A 106 -9.23 5.49 -1.15
C ILE A 106 -9.64 5.54 -2.63
N THR A 107 -10.57 4.68 -3.07
CA THR A 107 -10.98 4.64 -4.49
C THR A 107 -12.22 5.50 -4.68
N ILE A 108 -12.06 6.59 -5.43
CA ILE A 108 -13.18 7.45 -5.84
C ILE A 108 -14.14 6.61 -6.72
N PRO A 109 -15.39 6.38 -6.30
CA PRO A 109 -16.34 5.63 -7.11
C PRO A 109 -16.69 6.42 -8.38
N PRO A 110 -16.81 5.76 -9.54
CA PRO A 110 -17.21 6.44 -10.76
C PRO A 110 -18.62 7.04 -10.60
N PHE A 111 -18.84 8.20 -11.21
CA PHE A 111 -20.01 9.10 -11.05
C PHE A 111 -21.40 8.44 -11.06
N HIS A 112 -21.55 7.26 -11.67
CA HIS A 112 -22.82 6.53 -11.81
C HIS A 112 -23.10 5.52 -10.67
N LYS A 113 -22.17 5.33 -9.74
CA LYS A 113 -22.29 4.42 -8.59
C LYS A 113 -22.40 5.14 -7.24
N THR A 114 -22.35 6.47 -7.25
CA THR A 114 -22.35 7.28 -6.03
C THR A 114 -23.77 7.40 -5.48
N ASP A 115 -23.94 7.07 -4.21
CA ASP A 115 -25.11 7.49 -3.44
C ASP A 115 -25.19 9.04 -3.50
N PRO A 116 -26.35 9.63 -3.86
CA PRO A 116 -26.52 11.09 -3.89
C PRO A 116 -26.07 11.79 -2.61
N VAL A 117 -26.17 11.11 -1.46
CA VAL A 117 -25.81 11.63 -0.14
C VAL A 117 -24.28 11.80 0.02
N ASN A 118 -23.48 11.04 -0.73
CA ASN A 118 -22.02 11.00 -0.56
C ASN A 118 -21.25 11.73 -1.68
N SER A 119 -21.94 12.28 -2.67
CA SER A 119 -21.32 12.96 -3.81
C SER A 119 -20.47 14.17 -3.39
N ASN A 120 -20.82 14.84 -2.29
CA ASN A 120 -20.05 15.95 -1.73
C ASN A 120 -18.72 15.50 -1.11
N TYR A 121 -18.70 14.43 -0.30
CA TYR A 121 -17.48 13.92 0.33
C TYR A 121 -16.49 13.39 -0.71
N TRP A 122 -16.97 12.65 -1.71
CA TRP A 122 -16.10 12.15 -2.79
C TRP A 122 -15.54 13.27 -3.67
N ARG A 123 -16.29 14.36 -3.84
CA ARG A 123 -15.83 15.55 -4.56
C ARG A 123 -14.75 16.31 -3.78
N GLU A 124 -14.78 16.26 -2.46
CA GLU A 124 -13.71 16.80 -1.63
C GLU A 124 -12.45 15.95 -1.77
N VAL A 125 -12.56 14.63 -1.63
CA VAL A 125 -11.46 13.69 -1.86
C VAL A 125 -10.85 13.88 -3.26
N GLU A 126 -11.68 14.03 -4.29
CA GLU A 126 -11.23 14.27 -5.68
C GLU A 126 -10.47 15.60 -5.85
N ARG A 127 -10.84 16.64 -5.10
CA ARG A 127 -10.26 17.98 -5.25
C ARG A 127 -9.06 18.24 -4.36
N SER A 128 -9.07 17.74 -3.14
CA SER A 128 -8.07 18.04 -2.11
C SER A 128 -7.22 16.83 -1.74
N GLY A 129 -7.64 15.60 -2.09
CA GLY A 129 -7.03 14.37 -1.59
C GLY A 129 -7.30 14.10 -0.11
N VAL A 130 -8.15 14.91 0.55
CA VAL A 130 -8.46 14.80 1.98
C VAL A 130 -9.67 13.91 2.19
N LEU A 131 -9.53 12.89 3.03
CA LEU A 131 -10.61 11.98 3.42
C LEU A 131 -11.32 12.52 4.67
N SER A 132 -12.59 12.91 4.54
CA SER A 132 -13.38 13.40 5.67
C SER A 132 -13.74 12.26 6.65
N MET A 133 -13.76 12.55 7.95
CA MET A 133 -14.08 11.53 8.97
C MET A 133 -15.53 11.03 8.88
N GLU A 134 -16.45 11.84 8.37
CA GLU A 134 -17.83 11.46 8.08
C GLU A 134 -17.90 10.38 6.99
N LEU A 135 -17.08 10.50 5.94
CA LEU A 135 -16.98 9.48 4.90
C LEU A 135 -16.38 8.19 5.45
N VAL A 136 -15.35 8.30 6.30
CA VAL A 136 -14.78 7.13 7.00
C VAL A 136 -15.84 6.48 7.87
N ASP A 137 -16.57 7.23 8.70
CA ASP A 137 -17.65 6.70 9.54
C ASP A 137 -18.72 6.00 8.72
N HIS A 138 -19.08 6.55 7.56
CA HIS A 138 -20.04 5.93 6.65
C HIS A 138 -19.54 4.59 6.08
N VAL A 139 -18.29 4.54 5.59
CA VAL A 139 -17.69 3.30 5.06
C VAL A 139 -17.58 2.24 6.16
N PHE A 140 -17.19 2.65 7.36
CA PHE A 140 -17.03 1.77 8.51
C PHE A 140 -18.34 1.40 9.21
N TYR A 141 -19.42 2.15 9.03
CA TYR A 141 -20.69 1.96 9.74
C TYR A 141 -21.21 0.52 9.68
N LYS A 142 -21.15 -0.09 8.50
CA LYS A 142 -21.60 -1.47 8.27
C LYS A 142 -20.70 -2.53 8.93
N PHE A 143 -19.46 -2.19 9.27
CA PHE A 143 -18.48 -3.09 9.90
C PHE A 143 -18.41 -2.89 11.41
N ILE A 144 -18.67 -1.68 11.91
CA ILE A 144 -18.76 -1.39 13.36
C ILE A 144 -19.87 -2.25 13.99
N GLN A 145 -21.00 -2.44 13.30
CA GLN A 145 -22.08 -3.32 13.75
C GLN A 145 -21.67 -4.81 13.89
N GLN A 146 -20.57 -5.20 13.24
CA GLN A 146 -20.03 -6.55 13.25
C GLN A 146 -18.82 -6.68 14.19
N GLY A 147 -18.64 -5.74 15.12
CA GLY A 147 -17.60 -5.80 16.17
C GLY A 147 -16.21 -5.35 15.73
N LEU A 148 -16.07 -4.71 14.56
CA LEU A 148 -14.79 -4.12 14.14
C LEU A 148 -14.47 -2.89 14.99
N VAL A 149 -13.31 -2.88 15.63
CA VAL A 149 -12.81 -1.69 16.33
C VAL A 149 -12.19 -0.76 15.30
N LYS A 150 -12.93 0.25 14.84
CA LYS A 150 -12.47 1.22 13.83
C LYS A 150 -11.08 1.81 14.16
N LYS A 151 -10.82 2.07 15.44
CA LYS A 151 -9.54 2.62 15.93
C LYS A 151 -8.37 1.64 15.74
N ASP A 152 -8.61 0.34 15.88
CA ASP A 152 -7.60 -0.69 15.63
C ASP A 152 -7.24 -0.81 14.15
N ILE A 153 -8.00 -0.24 13.22
CA ILE A 153 -7.69 -0.31 11.78
C ILE A 153 -7.05 0.97 11.27
N LEU A 154 -7.45 2.11 11.83
CA LEU A 154 -7.10 3.42 11.28
C LEU A 154 -6.18 4.25 12.16
N ASP A 155 -5.90 3.77 13.38
CA ASP A 155 -5.05 4.39 14.42
C ASP A 155 -4.74 5.88 14.23
N TYR A 156 -5.79 6.70 14.34
CA TYR A 156 -5.66 8.15 14.18
C TYR A 156 -5.03 8.84 15.41
N ASP A 157 -4.92 8.14 16.55
CA ASP A 157 -4.33 8.70 17.79
C ASP A 157 -2.78 8.64 17.78
N GLY A 158 -2.17 7.70 17.06
CA GLY A 158 -0.72 7.61 16.91
C GLY A 158 -0.12 8.67 15.98
N ALA A 159 -0.87 9.11 14.96
CA ALA A 159 -0.41 10.05 13.95
C ALA A 159 -0.48 11.54 14.37
N LEU A 160 -1.21 11.87 15.43
CA LEU A 160 -1.46 13.25 15.89
C LEU A 160 -0.65 13.63 17.14
N ARG A 161 0.61 13.21 17.23
CA ARG A 161 1.49 13.65 18.33
C ARG A 161 2.44 14.78 18.03
N ASN A 162 2.48 15.32 16.81
CA ASN A 162 3.17 16.59 16.54
C ASN A 162 2.50 17.32 15.37
N GLN A 163 1.79 18.42 15.67
CA GLN A 163 1.85 19.73 14.97
C GLN A 163 0.59 20.54 15.30
N ASP A 164 0.56 21.10 16.51
CA ASP A 164 0.00 22.43 16.67
C ASP A 164 1.10 23.40 16.21
N GLU A 165 0.96 23.95 15.01
CA GLU A 165 1.30 25.35 14.69
C GLU A 165 0.89 25.66 13.25
N ALA A 166 -0.29 26.27 13.12
CA ALA A 166 -0.74 26.87 11.89
C ALA A 166 0.11 28.13 11.61
N VAL A 167 0.97 28.06 10.60
CA VAL A 167 1.63 29.25 10.02
C VAL A 167 1.03 29.52 8.65
N SER A 168 0.53 30.75 8.49
CA SER A 168 -0.02 31.26 7.24
C SER A 168 1.08 31.98 6.45
N VAL A 169 1.39 31.53 5.23
CA VAL A 169 2.17 32.34 4.28
C VAL A 169 1.70 32.11 2.84
N SER A 170 1.49 33.23 2.14
CA SER A 170 1.05 33.32 0.76
C SER A 170 2.19 33.19 -0.26
N THR A 171 1.86 32.55 -1.38
CA THR A 171 2.55 32.59 -2.70
C THR A 171 3.97 32.02 -2.84
N SER A 172 4.63 31.55 -1.78
CA SER A 172 5.76 30.59 -1.84
C SER A 172 5.37 29.16 -1.40
N ALA A 173 4.11 28.98 -1.00
CA ALA A 173 3.59 27.78 -0.35
C ALA A 173 3.67 26.52 -1.21
N ASP A 174 3.37 26.59 -2.51
CA ASP A 174 3.33 25.39 -3.37
C ASP A 174 4.68 24.69 -3.51
N ALA A 175 5.78 25.45 -3.51
CA ALA A 175 7.12 24.88 -3.61
C ALA A 175 7.58 24.26 -2.29
N GLU A 176 7.21 24.88 -1.16
CA GLU A 176 7.45 24.31 0.15
C GLU A 176 6.61 23.06 0.39
N VAL A 177 5.36 23.04 -0.09
CA VAL A 177 4.48 21.87 -0.04
C VAL A 177 5.06 20.73 -0.88
N ALA A 178 5.41 20.96 -2.15
CA ALA A 178 5.97 19.92 -3.02
C ALA A 178 7.25 19.31 -2.44
N LYS A 179 8.15 20.15 -1.92
CA LYS A 179 9.36 19.71 -1.23
C LYS A 179 9.05 18.92 0.05
N SER A 180 8.10 19.40 0.86
CA SER A 180 7.71 18.72 2.11
C SER A 180 7.08 17.37 1.85
N VAL A 181 6.19 17.27 0.86
CA VAL A 181 5.58 16.00 0.43
C VAL A 181 6.66 15.02 -0.01
N ARG A 182 7.60 15.44 -0.85
CA ARG A 182 8.70 14.58 -1.28
C ARG A 182 9.53 14.08 -0.11
N LEU A 183 9.98 14.97 0.77
CA LEU A 183 10.81 14.62 1.93
C LEU A 183 10.07 13.68 2.87
N PHE A 184 8.78 13.91 3.10
CA PHE A 184 7.95 13.00 3.89
C PHE A 184 7.92 11.60 3.28
N VAL A 185 7.63 11.49 1.97
CA VAL A 185 7.61 10.19 1.28
C VAL A 185 8.99 9.53 1.28
N GLU A 186 10.08 10.28 1.08
CA GLU A 186 11.46 9.77 1.18
C GLU A 186 11.74 9.18 2.57
N CYS A 187 11.43 9.94 3.63
CA CYS A 187 11.61 9.49 5.01
C CYS A 187 10.76 8.25 5.31
N THR A 188 9.47 8.26 4.96
CA THR A 188 8.59 7.10 5.20
C THR A 188 9.06 5.86 4.47
N LEU A 189 9.47 5.97 3.20
CA LEU A 189 10.00 4.82 2.45
C LEU A 189 11.32 4.32 3.03
N GLN A 190 12.14 5.23 3.56
CA GLN A 190 13.36 4.87 4.28
C GLN A 190 13.04 4.14 5.58
N ASP A 191 12.11 4.63 6.39
CA ASP A 191 11.69 3.98 7.64
C ASP A 191 11.11 2.59 7.38
N LEU A 192 10.21 2.46 6.39
CA LEU A 192 9.64 1.19 5.95
C LEU A 192 10.71 0.18 5.50
N SER A 193 11.77 0.65 4.83
CA SER A 193 12.89 -0.22 4.47
C SER A 193 13.66 -0.78 5.67
N GLN A 194 13.48 -0.21 6.87
CA GLN A 194 14.19 -0.62 8.09
C GLN A 194 13.31 -1.34 9.12
N GLU A 195 11.98 -1.33 9.01
CA GLU A 195 11.09 -1.85 10.06
C GLU A 195 10.96 -3.38 10.06
N PRO A 196 10.60 -4.08 8.95
CA PRO A 196 10.66 -5.55 8.92
C PRO A 196 11.68 -6.14 7.90
N PRO A 197 12.23 -7.35 8.15
CA PRO A 197 13.22 -7.99 7.27
C PRO A 197 12.79 -8.12 5.80
N TYR A 198 11.50 -8.34 5.54
CA TYR A 198 10.97 -8.49 4.18
C TYR A 198 10.87 -7.17 3.40
N GLN A 199 10.96 -6.01 4.05
CA GLN A 199 11.01 -4.69 3.39
C GLN A 199 12.43 -4.15 3.25
N SER A 200 13.44 -4.81 3.85
CA SER A 200 14.86 -4.43 3.74
C SER A 200 15.43 -4.45 2.31
N GLY A 201 14.72 -5.10 1.38
CA GLY A 201 15.02 -5.09 -0.04
C GLY A 201 14.31 -4.00 -0.86
N LEU A 202 13.50 -3.14 -0.24
CA LEU A 202 12.70 -2.13 -0.93
C LEU A 202 13.62 -1.11 -1.62
N ARG A 203 13.64 -1.17 -2.96
CA ARG A 203 14.32 -0.18 -3.81
C ARG A 203 13.26 0.72 -4.44
N TYR A 204 13.40 2.02 -4.26
CA TYR A 204 12.49 2.99 -4.83
C TYR A 204 13.26 4.06 -5.61
N LYS A 205 12.55 4.70 -6.54
CA LYS A 205 13.01 5.86 -7.31
C LYS A 205 11.84 6.82 -7.42
N PHE A 206 12.12 8.12 -7.28
CA PHE A 206 11.12 9.14 -7.55
C PHE A 206 11.08 9.37 -9.04
N CYS A 207 9.89 9.22 -9.63
CA CYS A 207 9.74 9.36 -11.06
C CYS A 207 8.58 10.28 -11.44
N VAL A 208 8.68 10.89 -12.61
CA VAL A 208 7.60 11.66 -13.23
C VAL A 208 7.24 11.06 -14.58
N ALA A 209 5.94 10.99 -14.89
CA ALA A 209 5.48 10.47 -16.17
C ALA A 209 5.89 11.39 -17.32
N CYS A 210 6.25 10.80 -18.47
CA CYS A 210 6.63 11.54 -19.66
C CYS A 210 5.44 12.31 -20.24
N PRO A 211 5.49 13.65 -20.30
CA PRO A 211 4.37 14.45 -20.79
C PRO A 211 4.09 14.26 -22.29
N TYR A 212 5.06 13.78 -23.08
CA TYR A 212 4.90 13.53 -24.52
C TYR A 212 4.25 12.17 -24.79
N CYS A 213 4.68 11.11 -24.11
CA CYS A 213 4.08 9.78 -24.24
C CYS A 213 2.63 9.73 -23.74
N LEU A 214 2.24 10.69 -22.89
CA LEU A 214 0.86 10.85 -22.41
C LEU A 214 -0.06 11.57 -23.42
N GLN A 215 0.47 12.17 -24.48
CA GLN A 215 -0.35 12.88 -25.46
C GLN A 215 -1.18 11.91 -26.32
N GLU A 216 -2.41 12.33 -26.65
CA GLU A 216 -3.37 11.57 -27.47
C GLU A 216 -2.87 11.26 -28.89
N SER A 217 -1.79 11.87 -29.34
CA SER A 217 -1.20 11.66 -30.66
C SER A 217 -0.26 10.45 -30.75
N HIS A 218 0.15 9.86 -29.63
CA HIS A 218 1.10 8.74 -29.60
C HIS A 218 0.39 7.41 -29.33
N GLU A 219 0.49 6.48 -30.29
CA GLU A 219 0.01 5.11 -30.12
C GLU A 219 0.95 4.32 -29.20
N CYS A 220 0.37 3.69 -28.17
CA CYS A 220 1.11 2.78 -27.29
C CYS A 220 1.68 1.60 -28.10
N ALA A 221 2.99 1.34 -28.01
CA ALA A 221 3.64 0.25 -28.73
C ALA A 221 3.05 -1.14 -28.40
N ASN A 222 2.55 -1.34 -27.18
CA ASN A 222 2.03 -2.63 -26.73
C ASN A 222 0.54 -2.85 -27.05
N HIS A 223 -0.25 -1.77 -27.06
CA HIS A 223 -1.71 -1.85 -27.17
C HIS A 223 -2.27 -1.16 -28.41
N SER A 224 -1.42 -0.52 -29.21
CA SER A 224 -1.75 0.18 -30.46
C SER A 224 -2.93 1.14 -30.31
N GLN A 225 -3.04 1.77 -29.14
CA GLN A 225 -4.09 2.71 -28.80
C GLN A 225 -3.45 4.05 -28.37
N PRO A 226 -3.98 5.19 -28.85
CA PRO A 226 -3.62 6.50 -28.30
C PRO A 226 -4.04 6.62 -26.84
N SER A 227 -3.20 7.29 -26.03
CA SER A 227 -3.42 7.51 -24.60
C SER A 227 -3.79 6.24 -23.83
N CYS A 228 -2.97 5.19 -23.95
CA CYS A 228 -3.17 3.95 -23.23
C CYS A 228 -3.13 4.19 -21.70
N PRO A 229 -4.20 3.89 -20.96
CA PRO A 229 -4.25 4.12 -19.51
C PRO A 229 -3.60 2.99 -18.70
N HIS A 230 -2.94 2.03 -19.36
CA HIS A 230 -2.36 0.88 -18.69
C HIS A 230 -1.10 1.30 -17.93
N GLU A 231 -1.04 0.97 -16.64
CA GLU A 231 0.04 1.39 -15.73
C GLU A 231 1.43 0.95 -16.23
N ASP A 232 1.52 -0.28 -16.78
CA ASP A 232 2.76 -0.81 -17.39
C ASP A 232 3.19 -0.13 -18.70
N CYS A 233 2.33 0.71 -19.29
CA CYS A 233 2.63 1.43 -20.53
C CYS A 233 3.03 2.89 -20.28
N LEU A 234 3.07 3.33 -19.02
CA LEU A 234 3.51 4.65 -18.64
C LEU A 234 5.03 4.75 -18.69
N HIS A 235 5.54 5.65 -19.51
CA HIS A 235 6.96 5.97 -19.55
C HIS A 235 7.28 6.97 -18.42
N PHE A 236 8.22 6.62 -17.55
CA PHE A 236 8.61 7.40 -16.37
C PHE A 236 10.08 7.82 -16.43
N PHE A 237 10.36 9.07 -16.06
CA PHE A 237 11.72 9.55 -15.83
C PHE A 237 12.06 9.59 -14.35
N GLU A 238 13.24 9.08 -13.99
CA GLU A 238 13.79 9.30 -12.66
C GLU A 238 14.06 10.79 -12.44
N MET A 239 13.52 11.33 -11.36
CA MET A 239 13.69 12.72 -10.98
C MET A 239 15.02 12.89 -10.23
N LYS A 240 15.98 13.60 -10.83
CA LYS A 240 17.23 13.98 -10.17
C LYS A 240 17.49 15.48 -10.27
N PRO A 241 18.14 16.09 -9.26
CA PRO A 241 18.44 17.52 -9.28
C PRO A 241 19.38 17.86 -10.44
N GLY A 242 18.95 18.76 -11.33
CA GLY A 242 19.79 19.29 -12.42
C GLY A 242 19.96 18.39 -13.64
N GLU A 243 19.35 17.19 -13.67
CA GLU A 243 19.34 16.35 -14.87
C GLU A 243 18.23 16.80 -15.84
N GLN A 244 18.57 16.83 -17.13
CA GLN A 244 17.61 17.08 -18.19
C GLN A 244 16.80 15.81 -18.46
N LEU A 245 15.48 15.93 -18.54
CA LEU A 245 14.61 14.83 -18.91
C LEU A 245 14.55 14.76 -20.45
N ILE A 246 15.05 13.69 -21.05
CA ILE A 246 15.07 13.49 -22.50
C ILE A 246 14.30 12.20 -22.80
N CYS A 247 13.29 12.28 -23.67
CA CYS A 247 12.52 11.11 -24.08
C CYS A 247 13.20 10.42 -25.27
N GLU A 248 13.86 9.30 -25.01
CA GLU A 248 14.51 8.49 -26.06
C GLU A 248 13.52 7.79 -27.00
N GLU A 249 12.23 7.70 -26.61
CA GLU A 249 11.14 7.12 -27.41
C GLU A 249 10.57 8.09 -28.47
N THR A 250 11.04 9.34 -28.49
CA THR A 250 10.67 10.35 -29.50
C THR A 250 11.89 10.75 -30.31
N PHE A 251 11.76 10.90 -31.63
CA PHE A 251 12.80 11.41 -32.55
C PHE A 251 13.20 12.90 -32.32
N SER A 252 12.89 13.45 -31.15
CA SER A 252 13.15 14.83 -30.79
C SER A 252 14.10 14.84 -29.60
N ASP A 253 15.34 15.26 -29.80
CA ASP A 253 16.34 15.53 -28.75
C ASP A 253 15.97 16.78 -27.92
N GLU A 254 14.68 17.14 -27.86
CA GLU A 254 14.18 18.28 -27.12
C GLU A 254 14.15 17.96 -25.63
N VAL A 255 14.80 18.82 -24.84
CA VAL A 255 14.77 18.77 -23.38
C VAL A 255 13.34 18.98 -22.90
N LEU A 256 12.80 17.99 -22.20
CA LEU A 256 11.46 18.05 -21.66
C LEU A 256 11.40 19.03 -20.49
N THR A 257 10.50 20.00 -20.59
CA THR A 257 10.18 20.89 -19.48
C THR A 257 8.93 20.40 -18.76
N VAL A 258 9.12 19.70 -17.64
CA VAL A 258 8.02 19.38 -16.73
C VAL A 258 7.80 20.59 -15.82
N ARG A 259 6.74 21.34 -16.08
CA ARG A 259 6.42 22.56 -15.34
C ARG A 259 6.27 22.28 -13.84
N GLY A 260 7.02 22.98 -13.00
CA GLY A 260 6.93 22.85 -11.55
C GLY A 260 7.82 21.76 -10.95
N LEU A 261 8.56 20.99 -11.76
CA LEU A 261 9.50 19.97 -11.29
C LEU A 261 10.60 20.57 -10.42
N GLU A 262 11.05 21.79 -10.76
CA GLU A 262 12.04 22.57 -10.02
C GLU A 262 11.62 22.89 -8.58
N LYS A 263 10.32 22.80 -8.26
CA LYS A 263 9.78 23.02 -6.92
C LYS A 263 9.95 21.81 -6.00
N TRP A 264 10.18 20.63 -6.56
CA TRP A 264 10.36 19.36 -5.82
C TRP A 264 11.80 19.17 -5.32
N PHE A 265 12.73 20.05 -5.72
CA PHE A 265 14.14 19.98 -5.37
C PHE A 265 14.58 21.28 -4.67
N PRO A 266 15.59 21.23 -3.78
CA PRO A 266 16.18 22.44 -3.24
C PRO A 266 16.77 23.27 -4.39
N GLN A 267 16.46 24.56 -4.43
CA GLN A 267 17.08 25.50 -5.36
C GLN A 267 18.58 25.54 -5.07
N ILE A 268 19.41 25.11 -6.01
CA ILE A 268 20.86 25.25 -5.91
C ILE A 268 21.18 26.74 -6.13
N THR A 269 21.30 27.50 -5.05
CA THR A 269 21.92 28.83 -5.10
C THR A 269 23.38 28.64 -5.47
N SER A 270 23.70 28.88 -6.74
CA SER A 270 25.08 28.99 -7.18
C SER A 270 25.67 30.27 -6.56
N GLN A 271 26.73 30.13 -5.78
CA GLN A 271 27.60 31.23 -5.37
C GLN A 271 28.45 31.71 -6.55
#